data_AF-A0A1I1MVT8-F1
#
_entry.id   AF-A0A1I1MVT8-F1
#
_cell.length_a   1.000
_cell.length_b   1.000
_cell.length_c   1.000
_cell.angle_alpha   90.00
_cell.angle_beta   90.00
_cell.angle_gamma   90.00
#
_symmetry.space_group_name_H-M   'P 1'
#
loop_
_entity.id
_entity.type
_entity.pdbx_description
1 polymer ?
#
loop_
_entity_poly.entity_id
_entity_poly.type
_entity_poly.pdbx_seq_one_letter_code
_entity_poly.pdbx_strand_id
1 'polypeptide(L)'
;MYILEKELLNQIDSIAKEVKEKTNNVVNYEEYIAIPYFGNIILRFTLDKADVSLDELDSYEKMIYEVVCNDFLIDFMGDVYKKVGVDFSKLDDKLNKFSHRYKDEPAYEQASYAAEIRKDAEYLLAKAGLDTDQSVWEIQVDEDELIVLIMGEEHKKIAEFEGKPNICVAEVPSNQCLGLYKATLYAKRNQISLARLLVEG
;
A
#
# COMPACT_ATOMS: atom_id res chain seq x y z
N MET A 1 10.78 16.18 0.45
CA MET A 1 10.23 14.90 0.92
C MET A 1 10.48 13.91 -0.18
N TYR A 2 11.10 12.78 0.14
CA TYR A 2 11.45 11.73 -0.81
C TYR A 2 10.23 11.24 -1.60
N ILE A 3 9.08 11.10 -0.94
CA ILE A 3 7.83 10.72 -1.59
C ILE A 3 7.42 11.67 -2.71
N LEU A 4 7.93 12.90 -2.78
CA LEU A 4 7.64 13.86 -3.86
C LEU A 4 8.85 14.12 -4.78
N GLU A 5 9.95 13.38 -4.61
CA GLU A 5 11.15 13.59 -5.39
C GLU A 5 10.98 13.11 -6.82
N LYS A 6 11.45 13.91 -7.78
CA LYS A 6 11.35 13.60 -9.21
C LYS A 6 11.98 12.25 -9.58
N GLU A 7 13.03 11.85 -8.88
CA GLU A 7 13.70 10.57 -9.14
C GLU A 7 12.77 9.38 -8.85
N LEU A 8 12.13 9.37 -7.67
CA LEU A 8 11.12 8.37 -7.32
C LEU A 8 9.95 8.39 -8.32
N LEU A 9 9.40 9.57 -8.61
CA LEU A 9 8.27 9.70 -9.53
C LEU A 9 8.60 9.19 -10.94
N ASN A 10 9.79 9.51 -11.46
CA ASN A 10 10.25 8.99 -12.75
C ASN A 10 10.43 7.46 -12.73
N GLN A 11 10.90 6.89 -11.61
CA GLN A 11 11.02 5.44 -11.45
C GLN A 11 9.64 4.77 -11.47
N ILE A 12 8.68 5.31 -10.72
CA ILE A 12 7.29 4.83 -10.70
C ILE A 12 6.65 4.93 -12.10
N ASP A 13 6.83 6.07 -12.80
CA ASP A 13 6.34 6.25 -14.17
C ASP A 13 6.92 5.23 -15.16
N SER A 14 8.22 4.90 -15.01
CA SER A 14 8.87 3.88 -15.84
C SER A 14 8.29 2.50 -15.58
N ILE A 15 8.11 2.14 -14.30
CA ILE A 15 7.48 0.89 -13.88
C ILE A 15 6.06 0.79 -14.42
N ALA A 16 5.26 1.85 -14.27
CA ALA A 16 3.87 1.90 -14.72
C ALA A 16 3.75 1.65 -16.23
N LYS A 17 4.65 2.25 -17.03
CA LYS A 17 4.72 2.03 -18.48
C LYS A 17 5.07 0.58 -18.82
N GLU A 18 6.07 0.01 -18.17
CA GLU A 18 6.48 -1.38 -18.44
C GLU A 18 5.38 -2.39 -18.05
N VAL A 19 4.73 -2.20 -16.90
CA VAL A 19 3.58 -3.02 -16.47
C VAL A 19 2.45 -2.94 -17.50
N LYS A 20 2.12 -1.72 -17.94
CA LYS A 20 1.07 -1.50 -18.94
C LYS A 20 1.39 -2.20 -20.26
N GLU A 21 2.63 -2.14 -20.73
CA GLU A 21 3.06 -2.83 -21.95
C GLU A 21 3.01 -4.35 -21.81
N LYS A 22 3.58 -4.92 -20.73
CA LYS A 22 3.61 -6.38 -20.50
C LYS A 22 2.22 -7.00 -20.35
N THR A 23 1.27 -6.23 -19.84
CA THR A 23 -0.11 -6.69 -19.60
C THR A 23 -1.04 -6.43 -20.79
N ASN A 24 -0.53 -6.00 -21.94
CA ASN A 24 -1.33 -5.62 -23.12
C ASN A 24 -2.33 -4.48 -22.81
N ASN A 25 -1.92 -3.52 -21.99
CA ASN A 25 -2.67 -2.32 -21.59
C ASN A 25 -3.89 -2.57 -20.69
N VAL A 26 -4.08 -3.77 -20.15
CA VAL A 26 -5.22 -4.07 -19.26
C VAL A 26 -4.94 -3.68 -17.80
N VAL A 27 -3.68 -3.61 -17.37
CA VAL A 27 -3.31 -3.11 -16.04
C VAL A 27 -2.85 -1.67 -16.15
N ASN A 28 -3.44 -0.79 -15.34
CA ASN A 28 -3.08 0.63 -15.29
C ASN A 28 -2.66 1.00 -13.87
N TYR A 29 -1.64 1.84 -13.76
CA TYR A 29 -1.21 2.43 -12.50
C TYR A 29 -2.18 3.52 -12.08
N GLU A 30 -2.51 3.56 -10.78
CA GLU A 30 -3.45 4.53 -10.20
C GLU A 30 -2.72 5.48 -9.24
N GLU A 31 -2.05 4.92 -8.23
CA GLU A 31 -1.45 5.71 -7.15
C GLU A 31 -0.34 4.93 -6.45
N TYR A 32 0.38 5.60 -5.54
CA TYR A 32 1.32 4.96 -4.63
C TYR A 32 1.07 5.43 -3.20
N ILE A 33 1.36 4.54 -2.25
CA ILE A 33 1.23 4.79 -0.82
C ILE A 33 2.56 4.46 -0.17
N ALA A 34 3.12 5.38 0.61
CA ALA A 34 4.27 5.08 1.44
C ALA A 34 3.82 4.47 2.77
N ILE A 35 4.54 3.45 3.24
CA ILE A 35 4.32 2.74 4.50
C ILE A 35 5.56 2.93 5.40
N PRO A 36 5.74 4.10 6.05
CA PRO A 36 6.98 4.43 6.76
C PRO A 36 7.32 3.44 7.88
N TYR A 37 6.32 2.94 8.60
CA TYR A 37 6.49 1.95 9.66
C TYR A 37 7.30 0.73 9.18
N PHE A 38 7.02 0.24 7.97
CA PHE A 38 7.72 -0.91 7.38
C PHE A 38 8.81 -0.53 6.37
N GLY A 39 8.96 0.75 6.02
CA GLY A 39 9.97 1.18 5.07
C GLY A 39 9.65 0.78 3.63
N ASN A 40 8.38 0.67 3.24
CA ASN A 40 7.99 0.25 1.88
C ASN A 40 7.12 1.30 1.18
N ILE A 41 7.08 1.25 -0.14
CA ILE A 41 6.07 1.91 -0.97
C ILE A 41 5.24 0.82 -1.67
N ILE A 42 3.92 0.99 -1.67
CA ILE A 42 2.96 0.16 -2.40
C ILE A 42 2.57 0.90 -3.67
N LEU A 43 2.73 0.26 -4.82
CA LEU A 43 2.20 0.75 -6.10
C LEU A 43 0.83 0.12 -6.34
N ARG A 44 -0.19 0.95 -6.55
CA ARG A 44 -1.57 0.48 -6.73
C ARG A 44 -1.98 0.53 -8.18
N PHE A 45 -2.62 -0.54 -8.61
CA PHE A 45 -3.02 -0.73 -9.99
C PHE A 45 -4.52 -1.02 -10.09
N THR A 46 -5.13 -0.64 -11.19
CA THR A 46 -6.43 -1.15 -11.62
C THR A 46 -6.28 -2.18 -12.74
N LEU A 47 -7.35 -2.92 -13.00
CA LEU A 47 -7.45 -3.90 -14.07
C LEU A 47 -8.68 -3.60 -14.93
N ASP A 48 -8.46 -3.11 -16.16
CA ASP A 48 -9.49 -2.85 -17.17
C ASP A 48 -9.89 -4.14 -17.90
N LYS A 49 -10.49 -5.04 -17.12
CA LYS A 49 -11.08 -6.29 -17.58
C LYS A 49 -12.37 -6.54 -16.81
N ALA A 50 -13.43 -6.94 -17.50
CA ALA A 50 -14.74 -7.17 -16.89
C ALA A 50 -14.75 -8.45 -16.03
N ASP A 51 -14.34 -9.57 -16.64
CA ASP A 51 -14.26 -10.87 -15.98
C ASP A 51 -12.79 -11.25 -15.75
N VAL A 52 -12.47 -11.55 -14.49
CA VAL A 52 -11.13 -12.01 -14.10
C VAL A 52 -11.29 -13.13 -13.06
N SER A 53 -10.52 -14.21 -13.22
CA SER A 53 -10.46 -15.28 -12.21
C SER A 53 -9.34 -15.00 -11.20
N LEU A 54 -9.36 -15.70 -10.06
CA LEU A 54 -8.24 -15.63 -9.09
C LEU A 54 -6.92 -16.09 -9.71
N ASP A 55 -6.93 -17.12 -10.56
CA ASP A 55 -5.71 -17.61 -11.23
C ASP A 55 -5.13 -16.59 -12.21
N GLU A 56 -6.01 -15.84 -12.90
CA GLU A 56 -5.59 -14.74 -13.75
C GLU A 56 -5.04 -13.57 -12.92
N LEU A 57 -5.66 -13.25 -11.79
CA LEU A 57 -5.18 -12.19 -10.90
C LEU A 57 -3.81 -12.53 -10.29
N ASP A 58 -3.61 -13.78 -9.85
CA ASP A 58 -2.31 -14.29 -9.41
C ASP A 58 -1.24 -14.13 -10.50
N SER A 59 -1.61 -14.43 -11.76
CA SER A 59 -0.72 -14.30 -12.91
C SER A 59 -0.33 -12.85 -13.20
N TYR A 60 -1.29 -11.91 -13.07
CA TYR A 60 -1.00 -10.49 -13.20
C TYR A 60 -0.11 -9.97 -12.06
N GLU A 61 -0.43 -10.28 -10.80
CA GLU A 61 0.42 -9.85 -9.68
C GLU A 61 1.85 -10.38 -9.80
N LYS A 62 2.01 -11.64 -10.19
CA LYS A 62 3.33 -12.22 -10.46
C LYS A 62 4.08 -11.44 -11.55
N MET A 63 3.41 -11.15 -12.67
CA MET A 63 4.01 -10.39 -13.77
C MET A 63 4.41 -8.97 -13.35
N ILE A 64 3.59 -8.32 -12.52
CA ILE A 64 3.90 -6.99 -11.98
C ILE A 64 5.10 -7.07 -11.02
N TYR A 65 5.17 -8.08 -10.16
CA TYR A 65 6.32 -8.30 -9.28
C TYR A 65 7.64 -8.57 -10.04
N GLU A 66 7.58 -9.17 -11.23
CA GLU A 66 8.75 -9.29 -12.11
C GLU A 66 9.24 -7.94 -12.64
N VAL A 67 8.37 -6.93 -12.75
CA VAL A 67 8.72 -5.55 -13.15
C VAL A 67 9.21 -4.75 -11.94
N VAL A 68 8.42 -4.69 -10.87
CA VAL A 68 8.72 -3.85 -9.69
C VAL A 68 9.84 -4.42 -8.82
N CYS A 69 10.21 -5.68 -9.04
CA CYS A 69 11.23 -6.41 -8.31
C CYS A 69 10.98 -6.41 -6.78
N ASN A 70 12.05 -6.21 -6.01
CA ASN A 70 12.02 -6.17 -4.55
C ASN A 70 11.88 -4.76 -3.97
N ASP A 71 11.97 -3.74 -4.83
CA ASP A 71 11.97 -2.35 -4.39
C ASP A 71 10.57 -1.90 -3.98
N PHE A 72 9.50 -2.43 -4.59
CA PHE A 72 8.13 -2.06 -4.25
C PHE A 72 7.27 -3.26 -3.84
N LEU A 73 6.22 -2.94 -3.08
CA LEU A 73 5.04 -3.79 -2.96
C LEU A 73 4.00 -3.36 -4.00
N ILE A 74 3.05 -4.22 -4.28
CA ILE A 74 1.95 -3.92 -5.20
C ILE A 74 0.64 -4.26 -4.52
N ASP A 75 -0.43 -3.59 -4.95
CA ASP A 75 -1.79 -3.90 -4.58
C ASP A 75 -2.70 -3.59 -5.77
N PHE A 76 -3.79 -4.35 -5.91
CA PHE A 76 -4.85 -3.97 -6.83
C PHE A 76 -5.92 -3.15 -6.10
N MET A 77 -6.52 -2.19 -6.80
CA MET A 77 -7.63 -1.41 -6.27
C MET A 77 -8.81 -2.32 -5.86
N GLY A 78 -9.55 -1.91 -4.84
CA GLY A 78 -10.60 -2.74 -4.25
C GLY A 78 -11.72 -3.13 -5.21
N ASP A 79 -11.95 -2.37 -6.29
CA ASP A 79 -12.88 -2.72 -7.35
C ASP A 79 -12.42 -3.94 -8.16
N VAL A 80 -11.11 -4.13 -8.37
CA VAL A 80 -10.54 -5.35 -8.96
C VAL A 80 -10.81 -6.55 -8.05
N TYR A 81 -10.62 -6.40 -6.74
CA TYR A 81 -10.92 -7.44 -5.77
C TYR A 81 -12.41 -7.82 -5.74
N LYS A 82 -13.32 -6.87 -5.96
CA LYS A 82 -14.76 -7.17 -6.10
C LYS A 82 -15.05 -8.09 -7.29
N LYS A 83 -14.32 -7.96 -8.39
CA LYS A 83 -14.50 -8.79 -9.60
C LYS A 83 -14.20 -10.27 -9.35
N VAL A 84 -13.25 -10.57 -8.46
CA VAL A 84 -12.88 -11.94 -8.05
C VAL A 84 -13.64 -12.44 -6.81
N GLY A 85 -14.64 -11.69 -6.34
CA GLY A 85 -15.55 -12.13 -5.28
C GLY A 85 -15.11 -11.79 -3.86
N VAL A 86 -14.22 -10.81 -3.65
CA VAL A 86 -13.90 -10.32 -2.30
C VAL A 86 -15.13 -9.64 -1.68
N ASP A 87 -15.61 -10.19 -0.56
CA ASP A 87 -16.71 -9.64 0.22
C ASP A 87 -16.19 -8.66 1.29
N PHE A 88 -16.18 -7.38 0.93
CA PHE A 88 -15.73 -6.30 1.81
C PHE A 88 -16.57 -6.14 3.09
N SER A 89 -17.80 -6.65 3.14
CA SER A 89 -18.60 -6.63 4.38
C SER A 89 -18.02 -7.50 5.49
N LYS A 90 -17.10 -8.41 5.15
CA LYS A 90 -16.39 -9.30 6.08
C LYS A 90 -14.90 -8.95 6.21
N LEU A 91 -14.47 -7.79 5.71
CA LEU A 91 -13.06 -7.44 5.66
C LEU A 91 -12.44 -7.40 7.06
N ASP A 92 -13.07 -6.72 8.02
CA ASP A 92 -12.55 -6.58 9.39
C ASP A 92 -12.30 -7.93 10.06
N ASP A 93 -13.25 -8.86 9.94
CA ASP A 93 -13.11 -10.23 10.45
C ASP A 93 -11.94 -10.97 9.80
N LYS A 94 -11.73 -10.78 8.49
CA LYS A 94 -10.61 -11.38 7.76
C LYS A 94 -9.27 -10.77 8.15
N LEU A 95 -9.16 -9.45 8.26
CA LEU A 95 -7.95 -8.76 8.70
C LEU A 95 -7.55 -9.17 10.13
N ASN A 96 -8.54 -9.28 11.03
CA ASN A 96 -8.32 -9.80 12.37
C ASN A 96 -7.77 -11.23 12.35
N LYS A 97 -8.28 -12.13 11.50
CA LYS A 97 -7.71 -13.48 11.33
C LYS A 97 -6.29 -13.45 10.77
N PHE A 98 -6.01 -12.57 9.81
CA PHE A 98 -4.67 -12.45 9.21
C PHE A 98 -3.61 -12.05 10.22
N SER A 99 -3.94 -11.14 11.15
CA SER A 99 -3.03 -10.74 12.23
C SER A 99 -2.55 -11.93 13.08
N HIS A 100 -3.36 -12.97 13.21
CA HIS A 100 -3.01 -14.21 13.90
C HIS A 100 -2.34 -15.23 12.99
N ARG A 101 -2.89 -15.44 11.78
CA ARG A 101 -2.45 -16.47 10.84
C ARG A 101 -1.05 -16.20 10.27
N TYR A 102 -0.75 -14.94 9.97
CA TYR A 102 0.50 -14.52 9.34
C TYR A 102 1.44 -13.82 10.31
N LYS A 103 1.21 -13.93 11.63
CA LYS A 103 1.99 -13.22 12.66
C LYS A 103 3.50 -13.46 12.56
N ASP A 104 3.92 -14.64 12.08
CA ASP A 104 5.32 -15.06 12.01
C ASP A 104 5.96 -14.73 10.65
N GLU A 105 5.23 -14.07 9.74
CA GLU A 105 5.81 -13.58 8.49
C GLU A 105 6.84 -12.48 8.79
N PRO A 106 8.06 -12.59 8.24
CA PRO A 106 9.12 -11.62 8.47
C PRO A 106 8.74 -10.28 7.82
N ALA A 107 8.84 -9.19 8.58
CA ALA A 107 8.72 -7.85 8.01
C ALA A 107 9.89 -7.62 7.04
N TYR A 108 9.59 -7.08 5.86
CA TYR A 108 10.58 -6.94 4.79
C TYR A 108 11.27 -5.58 4.90
N GLU A 109 12.47 -5.55 5.49
CA GLU A 109 13.31 -4.35 5.59
C GLU A 109 14.46 -4.39 4.58
N GLN A 110 14.21 -4.16 3.29
CA GLN A 110 15.31 -4.06 2.30
C GLN A 110 15.13 -3.03 1.19
N ALA A 111 14.08 -2.19 1.23
CA ALA A 111 13.99 -1.10 0.26
C ALA A 111 15.08 -0.04 0.54
N SER A 112 15.80 0.37 -0.51
CA SER A 112 16.88 1.35 -0.41
C SER A 112 16.43 2.72 0.13
N TYR A 113 15.14 3.03 -0.02
CA TYR A 113 14.50 4.29 0.36
C TYR A 113 13.80 4.28 1.74
N ALA A 114 13.93 3.18 2.50
CA ALA A 114 13.20 3.01 3.75
C ALA A 114 13.50 4.11 4.78
N ALA A 115 14.74 4.58 4.84
CA ALA A 115 15.15 5.63 5.78
C ALA A 115 14.58 7.00 5.39
N GLU A 116 14.44 7.24 4.10
CA GLU A 116 13.98 8.47 3.49
C GLU A 116 12.49 8.66 3.74
N ILE A 117 11.68 7.62 3.53
CA ILE A 117 10.23 7.72 3.81
C ILE A 117 9.92 7.82 5.32
N ARG A 118 10.80 7.28 6.19
CA ARG A 118 10.70 7.48 7.64
C ARG A 118 10.98 8.94 8.02
N LYS A 119 11.98 9.57 7.39
CA LYS A 119 12.23 11.02 7.56
C LYS A 119 11.08 11.88 7.05
N ASP A 120 10.42 11.47 5.96
CA ASP A 120 9.23 12.17 5.48
C ASP A 120 8.09 12.11 6.52
N ALA A 121 7.88 10.94 7.14
CA ALA A 121 6.91 10.79 8.23
C ALA A 121 7.20 11.72 9.42
N GLU A 122 8.45 11.70 9.92
CA GLU A 122 8.90 12.59 11.01
C GLU A 122 8.67 14.07 10.66
N TYR A 123 9.01 14.47 9.43
CA TYR A 123 8.80 15.83 8.95
C TYR A 123 7.32 16.21 8.95
N LEU A 124 6.44 15.35 8.46
CA LEU A 124 5.00 15.61 8.38
C LEU A 124 4.36 15.70 9.76
N LEU A 125 4.73 14.82 10.70
CA LEU A 125 4.28 14.89 12.09
C LEU A 125 4.74 16.19 12.76
N ALA A 126 6.01 16.56 12.61
CA ALA A 126 6.54 17.82 13.14
C ALA A 126 5.80 19.04 12.56
N LYS A 127 5.47 19.01 11.28
CA LYS A 127 4.68 20.07 10.62
C LYS A 127 3.25 20.16 11.17
N ALA A 128 2.64 19.04 11.49
CA ALA A 128 1.32 18.98 12.12
C ALA A 128 1.35 19.30 13.64
N GLY A 129 2.53 19.57 14.21
CA GLY A 129 2.69 19.83 15.65
C GLY A 129 2.50 18.58 16.52
N LEU A 130 2.70 17.40 15.94
CA LEU A 130 2.58 16.11 16.60
C LEU A 130 3.94 15.56 17.03
N ASP A 131 3.90 14.54 17.89
CA ASP A 131 5.08 13.80 18.31
C ASP A 131 5.66 13.01 17.13
N THR A 132 6.93 13.24 16.81
CA THR A 132 7.63 12.61 15.67
C THR A 132 7.90 11.13 15.86
N ASP A 133 7.82 10.63 17.09
CA ASP A 133 8.00 9.21 17.41
C ASP A 133 6.71 8.39 17.19
N GLN A 134 5.61 9.03 16.77
CA GLN A 134 4.37 8.33 16.44
C GLN A 134 4.54 7.39 15.24
N SER A 135 3.94 6.20 15.34
CA SER A 135 3.98 5.20 14.28
C SER A 135 3.07 5.60 13.11
N VAL A 136 3.68 6.08 12.02
CA VAL A 136 2.98 6.39 10.77
C VAL A 136 2.77 5.11 9.95
N TRP A 137 1.51 4.75 9.79
CA TRP A 137 1.08 3.61 8.97
C TRP A 137 1.21 3.91 7.48
N GLU A 138 0.54 4.96 7.00
CA GLU A 138 0.47 5.32 5.58
C GLU A 138 0.72 6.82 5.38
N ILE A 139 1.36 7.16 4.26
CA ILE A 139 1.32 8.50 3.67
C ILE A 139 0.79 8.35 2.25
N GLN A 140 -0.37 8.96 1.99
CA GLN A 140 -1.01 9.00 0.68
C GLN A 140 -0.77 10.37 0.04
N VAL A 141 -0.49 10.38 -1.26
CA VAL A 141 -0.21 11.59 -2.03
C VAL A 141 -1.40 11.84 -2.96
N ASP A 142 -2.18 12.88 -2.68
CA ASP A 142 -3.35 13.28 -3.47
C ASP A 142 -3.18 14.71 -3.96
N GLU A 143 -2.67 14.88 -5.19
CA GLU A 143 -2.41 16.16 -5.87
C GLU A 143 -1.75 17.25 -4.98
N ASP A 144 -2.56 18.02 -4.25
CA ASP A 144 -2.16 19.13 -3.39
C ASP A 144 -2.23 18.81 -1.87
N GLU A 145 -2.62 17.59 -1.50
CA GLU A 145 -2.81 17.10 -0.13
C GLU A 145 -1.96 15.85 0.15
N LEU A 146 -1.44 15.79 1.38
CA LEU A 146 -0.84 14.61 1.96
C LEU A 146 -1.71 14.11 3.11
N ILE A 147 -2.19 12.88 2.98
CA ILE A 147 -2.96 12.21 4.03
C ILE A 147 -2.00 11.31 4.79
N VAL A 148 -1.81 11.58 6.08
CA VAL A 148 -0.95 10.84 6.98
C VAL A 148 -1.81 10.02 7.93
N LEU A 149 -1.71 8.70 7.85
CA LEU A 149 -2.42 7.80 8.76
C LEU A 149 -1.46 7.34 9.86
N ILE A 150 -1.77 7.66 11.10
CA ILE A 150 -1.04 7.20 12.28
C ILE A 150 -1.75 6.01 12.93
N MET A 151 -0.99 5.07 13.48
CA MET A 151 -1.55 3.94 14.21
C MET A 151 -2.09 4.39 15.58
N GLY A 152 -3.32 4.01 15.88
CA GLY A 152 -3.95 4.21 17.19
C GLY A 152 -5.09 3.24 17.44
N GLU A 153 -6.17 3.73 18.06
CA GLU A 153 -7.30 2.91 18.53
C GLU A 153 -8.56 3.10 17.67
N GLU A 154 -8.76 4.30 17.11
CA GLU A 154 -10.02 4.66 16.45
C GLU A 154 -9.78 5.43 15.14
N HIS A 155 -10.76 5.38 14.24
CA HIS A 155 -10.77 6.25 13.05
C HIS A 155 -11.15 7.68 13.44
N LYS A 156 -10.16 8.55 13.60
CA LYS A 156 -10.39 9.97 13.91
C LYS A 156 -9.38 10.88 13.26
N LYS A 157 -9.85 12.02 12.73
CA LYS A 157 -8.96 13.10 12.28
C LYS A 157 -8.31 13.76 13.48
N ILE A 158 -7.00 13.92 13.41
CA ILE A 158 -6.15 14.43 14.50
C ILE A 158 -5.76 15.88 14.25
N ALA A 159 -5.31 16.18 13.04
CA ALA A 159 -4.80 17.49 12.68
C ALA A 159 -5.04 17.80 11.21
N GLU A 160 -5.11 19.09 10.90
CA GLU A 160 -5.12 19.61 9.54
C GLU A 160 -4.20 20.81 9.50
N PHE A 161 -3.38 20.89 8.47
CA PHE A 161 -2.46 21.99 8.24
C PHE A 161 -2.62 22.50 6.81
N GLU A 162 -3.08 23.74 6.69
CA GLU A 162 -3.18 24.42 5.40
C GLU A 162 -1.78 24.88 4.96
N GLY A 163 -1.32 24.36 3.83
CA GLY A 163 0.05 24.52 3.35
C GLY A 163 0.19 24.18 1.87
N LYS A 164 1.43 24.07 1.41
CA LYS A 164 1.75 23.48 0.09
C LYS A 164 2.81 22.38 0.29
N PRO A 165 2.43 21.09 0.34
CA PRO A 165 1.06 20.56 0.27
C PRO A 165 0.24 20.81 1.56
N ASN A 166 -1.08 20.69 1.47
CA ASN A 166 -1.95 20.53 2.63
C ASN A 166 -1.63 19.21 3.33
N ILE A 167 -1.77 19.15 4.66
CA ILE A 167 -1.53 17.92 5.41
C ILE A 167 -2.77 17.61 6.25
N CYS A 168 -3.35 16.43 6.05
CA CYS A 168 -4.37 15.87 6.93
C CYS A 168 -3.76 14.70 7.68
N VAL A 169 -3.83 14.72 9.02
CA VAL A 169 -3.41 13.59 9.86
C VAL A 169 -4.63 12.94 10.47
N ALA A 170 -4.76 11.63 10.28
CA ALA A 170 -5.82 10.82 10.86
C ALA A 170 -5.26 9.58 11.55
N GLU A 171 -5.96 9.09 12.57
CA GLU A 171 -5.65 7.86 13.30
C GLU A 171 -6.43 6.67 12.71
N VAL A 172 -5.81 5.49 12.72
CA VAL A 172 -6.41 4.22 12.28
C VAL A 172 -6.07 3.05 13.24
N PRO A 173 -6.96 2.04 13.40
CA PRO A 173 -6.72 0.90 14.28
C PRO A 173 -5.50 0.03 13.88
N SER A 174 -4.52 -0.08 14.79
CA SER A 174 -3.22 -0.73 14.53
C SER A 174 -3.28 -2.24 14.20
N ASN A 175 -4.23 -2.97 14.78
CA ASN A 175 -4.37 -4.42 14.62
C ASN A 175 -4.71 -4.83 13.18
N GLN A 176 -5.43 -3.97 12.45
CA GLN A 176 -5.83 -4.23 11.07
C GLN A 176 -4.66 -4.02 10.08
N CYS A 177 -3.84 -3.00 10.33
CA CYS A 177 -2.69 -2.63 9.49
C CYS A 177 -1.64 -3.75 9.41
N LEU A 178 -1.23 -4.30 10.57
CA LEU A 178 -0.16 -5.29 10.64
C LEU A 178 -0.57 -6.63 9.99
N GLY A 179 -1.84 -7.04 10.15
CA GLY A 179 -2.36 -8.27 9.57
C GLY A 179 -2.38 -8.23 8.04
N LEU A 180 -2.83 -7.11 7.48
CA LEU A 180 -2.87 -6.89 6.03
C LEU A 180 -1.47 -6.89 5.42
N TYR A 181 -0.53 -6.18 6.05
CA TYR A 181 0.85 -6.13 5.56
C TYR A 181 1.50 -7.52 5.51
N LYS A 182 1.37 -8.30 6.59
CA LYS A 182 1.95 -9.66 6.64
C LYS A 182 1.28 -10.61 5.65
N ALA A 183 -0.04 -10.49 5.46
CA ALA A 183 -0.73 -11.23 4.41
C ALA A 183 -0.22 -10.88 3.00
N THR A 184 0.07 -9.60 2.75
CA THR A 184 0.66 -9.13 1.48
C THR A 184 2.04 -9.75 1.25
N LEU A 185 2.89 -9.78 2.28
CA LEU A 185 4.21 -10.43 2.17
C LEU A 185 4.10 -11.94 1.93
N TYR A 186 3.15 -12.60 2.61
CA TYR A 186 2.85 -14.01 2.36
C TYR A 186 2.40 -14.23 0.92
N ALA A 187 1.47 -13.41 0.41
CA ALA A 187 0.95 -13.48 -0.95
C ALA A 187 2.09 -13.36 -1.97
N LYS A 188 2.93 -12.32 -1.84
CA LYS A 188 4.13 -12.10 -2.66
C LYS A 188 5.04 -13.33 -2.68
N ARG A 189 5.40 -13.86 -1.51
CA ARG A 189 6.32 -15.02 -1.41
C ARG A 189 5.76 -16.27 -2.09
N ASN A 190 4.45 -16.48 -2.01
CA ASN A 190 3.79 -17.63 -2.59
C ASN A 190 3.31 -17.41 -4.03
N GLN A 191 3.56 -16.23 -4.62
CA GLN A 191 3.14 -15.85 -5.97
C GLN A 191 1.62 -16.01 -6.18
N ILE A 192 0.85 -15.63 -5.18
CA ILE A 192 -0.62 -15.59 -5.23
C ILE A 192 -1.09 -14.18 -4.92
N SER A 193 -2.30 -13.85 -5.36
CA SER A 193 -2.93 -12.57 -5.09
C SER A 193 -3.32 -12.42 -3.63
N LEU A 194 -3.23 -11.19 -3.12
CA LEU A 194 -3.83 -10.87 -1.83
C LEU A 194 -5.35 -11.12 -1.86
N ALA A 195 -5.99 -10.91 -3.01
CA ALA A 195 -7.39 -11.22 -3.22
C ALA A 195 -7.71 -12.70 -2.93
N ARG A 196 -6.84 -13.63 -3.33
CA ARG A 196 -7.02 -15.06 -3.03
C ARG A 196 -7.07 -15.31 -1.53
N LEU A 197 -6.16 -14.70 -0.78
CA LEU A 197 -6.19 -14.77 0.68
C LEU A 197 -7.49 -14.17 1.22
N LEU A 198 -7.93 -13.04 0.67
CA LEU A 198 -9.16 -12.36 1.04
C LEU A 198 -10.42 -13.11 0.61
N VAL A 199 -10.37 -14.09 -0.30
CA VAL A 199 -11.51 -14.93 -0.66
C VAL A 199 -11.50 -16.23 0.16
N GLU A 200 -10.37 -16.93 0.17
CA GLU A 200 -10.21 -18.29 0.70
C GLU A 200 -9.83 -18.35 2.19
N GLY A 201 -9.34 -17.24 2.76
CA GLY A 201 -8.77 -17.14 4.11
C GLY A 201 -9.76 -16.94 5.25
#